data_AF-A0A354U8A6-F1
#
_entry.id   AF-A0A354U8A6-F1
#
_cell.length_a   1.000
_cell.length_b   1.000
_cell.length_c   1.000
_cell.angle_alpha   90.00
_cell.angle_beta   90.00
_cell.angle_gamma   90.00
#
_symmetry.space_group_name_H-M   'P 1'
#
loop_
_entity.id
_entity.type
_entity.pdbx_description
1 polymer ?
#
loop_
_entity_poly.entity_id
_entity_poly.type
_entity_poly.pdbx_seq_one_letter_code
_entity_poly.pdbx_strand_id
1 'polypeptide(L)'
;CGKSTVLKIFLEFGWKAVDADAICGALHSNPESGIHPLLRERWGERVIAADGTTEKKAVAEIVFADEAERKWLEQIVHPFISREAEKLVATFPENSRVMFDVPLLFECGWEKLVDETIAVWTPPEIQMERLLARGWSREHAEFRIQSQIPAAKKLELADYGIIN
;
A
#
# COMPACT_ATOMS: atom_id res chain seq x y z
N CYS A 1 6.22 -2.84 -11.43
CA CYS A 1 6.07 -4.28 -11.77
C CYS A 1 4.82 -4.64 -12.57
N GLY A 2 3.71 -3.90 -12.51
CA GLY A 2 2.48 -4.28 -13.25
C GLY A 2 1.53 -5.21 -12.51
N LYS A 3 1.65 -5.23 -11.17
CA LYS A 3 0.74 -5.90 -10.23
C LYS A 3 -0.75 -5.65 -10.52
N SER A 4 -1.12 -4.44 -10.97
CA SER A 4 -2.49 -4.12 -11.38
C SER A 4 -3.00 -4.97 -12.56
N THR A 5 -2.13 -5.32 -13.51
CA THR A 5 -2.49 -6.18 -14.65
C THR A 5 -2.74 -7.61 -14.17
N VAL A 6 -1.86 -8.13 -13.31
CA VAL A 6 -2.03 -9.45 -12.69
C VAL A 6 -3.32 -9.50 -11.88
N LEU A 7 -3.57 -8.50 -11.04
CA LEU A 7 -4.78 -8.40 -10.24
C LEU A 7 -6.05 -8.45 -11.11
N LYS A 8 -6.06 -7.70 -12.23
CA LYS A 8 -7.18 -7.72 -13.18
C LYS A 8 -7.45 -9.12 -13.73
N ILE A 9 -6.41 -9.87 -14.08
CA ILE A 9 -6.55 -11.24 -14.57
C ILE A 9 -7.22 -12.13 -13.50
N PHE A 10 -6.79 -12.06 -12.24
CA PHE A 10 -7.42 -12.82 -11.15
C PHE A 10 -8.90 -12.45 -10.95
N LEU A 11 -9.23 -11.17 -11.04
CA LEU A 11 -10.63 -10.71 -10.98
C LEU A 11 -11.49 -11.29 -12.11
N GLU A 12 -10.94 -11.42 -13.33
CA GLU A 12 -11.62 -12.05 -14.46
C GLU A 12 -11.90 -13.55 -14.22
N PHE A 13 -11.07 -14.23 -13.41
CA PHE A 13 -11.29 -15.60 -12.94
C PHE A 13 -12.21 -15.70 -11.71
N GLY A 14 -12.86 -14.60 -11.31
CA GLY A 14 -13.85 -14.58 -10.24
C GLY A 14 -13.28 -14.39 -8.84
N TRP A 15 -11.99 -14.08 -8.70
CA TRP A 15 -11.43 -13.69 -7.40
C TRP A 15 -11.99 -12.35 -6.96
N LYS A 16 -12.01 -12.13 -5.65
CA LYS A 16 -12.24 -10.82 -5.04
C LYS A 16 -10.91 -10.13 -4.79
N ALA A 17 -10.93 -8.81 -4.66
CA ALA A 17 -9.74 -8.05 -4.33
C ALA A 17 -9.98 -7.12 -3.15
N VAL A 18 -8.94 -6.99 -2.33
CA VAL A 18 -8.83 -5.98 -1.28
C VAL A 18 -7.63 -5.12 -1.63
N ASP A 19 -7.87 -3.83 -1.86
CA ASP A 19 -6.83 -2.86 -2.21
C ASP A 19 -6.41 -2.08 -0.94
N ALA A 20 -5.21 -2.36 -0.44
CA ALA A 20 -4.71 -1.70 0.77
C ALA A 20 -4.40 -0.21 0.55
N ASP A 21 -3.99 0.20 -0.66
CA ASP A 21 -3.77 1.62 -0.98
C ASP A 21 -5.12 2.35 -1.02
N ALA A 22 -6.18 1.73 -1.55
CA ALA A 22 -7.53 2.29 -1.53
C ALA A 22 -8.08 2.42 -0.10
N ILE A 23 -7.90 1.40 0.74
CA ILE A 23 -8.28 1.44 2.16
C ILE A 23 -7.51 2.55 2.89
N CYS A 24 -6.19 2.63 2.69
CA CYS A 24 -5.36 3.69 3.25
C CYS A 24 -5.86 5.07 2.83
N GLY A 25 -6.16 5.25 1.54
CA GLY A 25 -6.74 6.48 1.01
C GLY A 25 -8.07 6.83 1.67
N ALA A 26 -8.95 5.85 1.88
CA ALA A 26 -10.23 6.05 2.56
C ALA A 26 -10.06 6.44 4.03
N LEU A 27 -9.12 5.81 4.75
CA LEU A 27 -8.77 6.17 6.13
C LEU A 27 -8.29 7.61 6.23
N HIS A 28 -7.43 8.06 5.32
CA HIS A 28 -6.95 9.45 5.31
C HIS A 28 -8.01 10.48 4.88
N SER A 29 -9.03 10.04 4.14
CA SER A 29 -10.09 10.93 3.61
C SER A 29 -11.34 10.93 4.48
N ASN A 30 -11.38 10.13 5.55
CA ASN A 30 -12.50 10.06 6.49
C ASN A 30 -12.17 10.86 7.77
N PRO A 31 -12.84 12.01 8.04
CA PRO A 31 -12.56 12.83 9.23
C PRO A 31 -12.65 12.04 10.55
N GLU A 32 -13.52 11.05 10.61
CA GLU A 32 -13.76 10.20 11.79
C GLU A 32 -12.77 9.02 11.90
N SER A 33 -11.76 8.98 11.03
CA SER A 33 -10.75 7.93 11.07
C SER A 33 -9.91 8.01 12.33
N GLY A 34 -9.75 6.87 12.99
CA GLY A 34 -8.96 6.76 14.23
C GLY A 34 -7.46 7.01 14.05
N ILE A 35 -6.96 7.19 12.82
CA ILE A 35 -5.56 7.59 12.59
C ILE A 35 -5.33 9.07 12.93
N HIS A 36 -6.32 9.94 12.75
CA HIS A 36 -6.14 11.39 12.85
C HIS A 36 -5.72 11.88 14.25
N PRO A 37 -6.26 11.35 15.36
CA PRO A 37 -5.75 11.68 16.70
C PRO A 37 -4.26 11.38 16.86
N LEU A 38 -3.79 10.24 16.33
CA LEU A 38 -2.39 9.84 16.39
C LEU A 38 -1.49 10.75 15.56
N LEU A 39 -1.94 11.13 14.36
CA LEU A 39 -1.24 12.08 13.50
C LEU A 39 -1.12 13.45 14.17
N ARG A 40 -2.20 13.94 14.78
CA ARG A 40 -2.23 15.22 15.52
C ARG A 40 -1.30 15.19 16.72
N GLU A 41 -1.28 14.09 17.48
CA GLU A 41 -0.39 13.94 18.63
C GLU A 41 1.08 14.00 18.23
N ARG A 42 1.46 13.36 17.12
CA ARG A 42 2.85 13.30 16.65
C ARG A 42 3.31 14.57 15.93
N TRP A 43 2.49 15.11 15.03
CA TRP A 43 2.88 16.16 14.08
C TRP A 43 2.13 17.49 14.25
N GLY A 44 1.18 17.56 15.17
CA GLY A 44 0.35 18.74 15.42
C GLY A 44 -0.76 18.94 14.38
N GLU A 45 -1.47 20.07 14.45
CA GLU A 45 -2.62 20.33 13.56
C GLU A 45 -2.24 20.53 12.08
N ARG A 46 -0.97 20.78 11.77
CA ARG A 46 -0.50 21.01 10.39
C ARG A 46 -0.74 19.82 9.44
N VAL A 47 -0.97 18.62 9.97
CA VAL A 47 -1.24 17.41 9.19
C VAL A 47 -2.72 17.09 9.06
N ILE A 48 -3.59 17.94 9.61
CA ILE A 48 -5.05 17.83 9.53
C ILE A 48 -5.57 19.03 8.74
N ALA A 49 -6.34 18.76 7.69
CA ALA A 49 -7.00 19.78 6.88
C ALA A 49 -8.20 20.39 7.62
N ALA A 50 -8.70 21.52 7.13
CA ALA A 50 -9.81 22.24 7.76
C ALA A 50 -11.13 21.43 7.82
N ASP A 51 -11.30 20.44 6.94
CA ASP A 51 -12.44 19.52 6.92
C ASP A 51 -12.24 18.29 7.83
N GLY A 52 -11.14 18.23 8.58
CA GLY A 52 -10.79 17.14 9.48
C GLY A 52 -10.12 15.94 8.80
N THR A 53 -9.89 15.99 7.48
CA THR A 53 -9.15 14.94 6.76
C THR A 53 -7.63 15.11 6.88
N THR A 54 -6.85 14.16 6.38
CA THR A 54 -5.38 14.29 6.36
C THR A 54 -4.92 15.33 5.34
N GLU A 55 -4.09 16.29 5.77
CA GLU A 55 -3.36 17.18 4.88
C GLU A 55 -2.19 16.43 4.22
N LYS A 56 -2.50 15.80 3.08
CA LYS A 56 -1.59 14.86 2.38
C LYS A 56 -0.24 15.49 2.02
N LYS A 57 -0.21 16.80 1.68
CA LYS A 57 1.05 17.47 1.35
C LYS A 57 1.96 17.59 2.56
N ALA A 58 1.41 18.02 3.70
CA ALA A 58 2.16 18.15 4.94
C ALA A 58 2.69 16.80 5.44
N VAL A 59 1.87 15.74 5.36
CA VAL A 59 2.32 14.37 5.70
C VAL A 59 3.40 13.90 4.75
N ALA A 60 3.21 14.08 3.44
CA ALA A 60 4.21 13.71 2.44
C ALA A 60 5.55 14.38 2.74
N GLU A 61 5.59 15.69 2.93
CA GLU A 61 6.82 16.43 3.24
C GLU A 61 7.58 15.86 4.45
N ILE A 62 6.87 15.44 5.50
CA ILE A 62 7.47 14.83 6.69
C ILE A 62 8.09 13.47 6.34
N VAL A 63 7.33 12.57 5.71
CA VAL A 63 7.78 11.20 5.44
C VAL A 63 8.80 11.10 4.30
N PHE A 64 8.84 12.11 3.41
CA PHE A 64 9.90 12.24 2.40
C PHE A 64 11.21 12.71 3.04
N ALA A 65 11.15 13.56 4.06
CA ALA A 65 12.33 14.10 4.72
C ALA A 65 12.96 13.14 5.75
N ASP A 66 12.16 12.29 6.39
CA ASP A 66 12.62 11.42 7.48
C ASP A 66 12.06 9.98 7.36
N GLU A 67 12.97 9.02 7.19
CA GLU A 67 12.65 7.59 7.14
C GLU A 67 12.04 7.08 8.46
N ALA A 68 12.46 7.61 9.62
CA ALA A 68 11.92 7.20 10.91
C ALA A 68 10.45 7.62 11.04
N GLU A 69 10.10 8.81 10.56
CA GLU A 69 8.72 9.29 10.54
C GLU A 69 7.87 8.50 9.54
N ARG A 70 8.43 8.11 8.39
CA ARG A 70 7.77 7.20 7.44
C ARG A 70 7.44 5.85 8.09
N LYS A 71 8.43 5.22 8.74
CA LYS A 71 8.24 3.93 9.43
C LYS A 71 7.23 4.04 10.57
N TRP A 72 7.25 5.13 11.32
CA TRP A 72 6.27 5.39 12.36
C TRP A 72 4.85 5.49 11.78
N LEU A 73 4.66 6.24 10.69
CA LEU A 73 3.37 6.35 10.02
C LEU A 73 2.86 4.99 9.52
N GLU A 74 3.73 4.23 8.86
CA GLU A 74 3.40 2.88 8.40
C GLU A 74 2.94 2.02 9.59
N GLN A 75 3.70 1.98 10.69
CA GLN A 75 3.36 1.22 11.88
C GLN A 75 2.01 1.57 12.50
N ILE A 76 1.65 2.86 12.56
CA ILE A 76 0.37 3.27 13.15
C ILE A 76 -0.81 3.07 12.19
N VAL A 77 -0.59 3.15 10.86
CA VAL A 77 -1.67 3.03 9.87
C VAL A 77 -1.98 1.57 9.55
N HIS A 78 -0.98 0.68 9.50
CA HIS A 78 -1.17 -0.72 9.10
C HIS A 78 -2.24 -1.49 9.91
N PRO A 79 -2.34 -1.35 11.25
CA PRO A 79 -3.41 -2.00 12.02
C PRO A 79 -4.81 -1.56 11.59
N PHE A 80 -4.99 -0.28 11.22
CA PHE A 80 -6.27 0.22 10.73
C PHE A 80 -6.60 -0.36 9.36
N ILE A 81 -5.63 -0.42 8.45
CA ILE A 81 -5.82 -1.05 7.13
C ILE A 81 -6.21 -2.52 7.30
N SER A 82 -5.52 -3.27 8.16
CA SER A 82 -5.80 -4.70 8.41
C SER A 82 -7.24 -4.89 8.87
N ARG A 83 -7.69 -4.08 9.83
CA ARG A 83 -9.06 -4.17 10.34
C ARG A 83 -10.12 -3.84 9.30
N GLU A 84 -9.90 -2.81 8.47
CA GLU A 84 -10.85 -2.49 7.39
C GLU A 84 -10.82 -3.55 6.27
N ALA A 85 -9.65 -4.14 6.00
CA ALA A 85 -9.50 -5.27 5.08
C ALA A 85 -10.28 -6.50 5.58
N GLU A 86 -10.16 -6.86 6.85
CA GLU A 86 -10.92 -7.95 7.48
C GLU A 86 -12.44 -7.72 7.37
N LYS A 87 -12.90 -6.49 7.66
CA LYS A 87 -14.32 -6.13 7.49
C LYS A 87 -14.77 -6.28 6.04
N LEU A 88 -13.96 -5.84 5.07
CA LEU A 88 -14.29 -5.97 3.66
C LEU A 88 -14.38 -7.44 3.24
N VAL A 89 -13.42 -8.27 3.67
CA VAL A 89 -13.44 -9.71 3.40
C VAL A 89 -14.70 -10.37 3.97
N ALA A 90 -15.13 -9.98 5.17
CA ALA A 90 -16.36 -10.49 5.78
C ALA A 90 -17.64 -10.17 4.98
N THR A 91 -17.59 -9.23 4.03
CA THR A 91 -18.72 -8.95 3.12
C THR A 91 -18.76 -9.86 1.89
N PHE A 92 -17.69 -10.60 1.61
CA PHE A 92 -17.62 -11.49 0.46
C PHE A 92 -18.39 -12.79 0.72
N PRO A 93 -18.91 -13.46 -0.33
CA PRO A 93 -19.52 -14.78 -0.19
C PRO A 93 -18.58 -15.77 0.49
N GLU A 94 -19.14 -16.69 1.28
CA GLU A 94 -18.37 -17.80 1.86
C GLU A 94 -17.57 -18.54 0.77
N ASN A 95 -16.34 -18.96 1.11
CA ASN A 95 -15.39 -19.61 0.20
C ASN A 95 -14.91 -18.75 -0.99
N SER A 96 -15.08 -17.42 -0.93
CA SER A 96 -14.45 -16.51 -1.90
C SER A 96 -12.94 -16.61 -1.85
N ARG A 97 -12.30 -16.64 -3.01
CA ARG A 97 -10.85 -16.46 -3.14
C ARG A 97 -10.56 -14.97 -3.19
N VAL A 98 -9.64 -14.50 -2.35
CA VAL A 98 -9.37 -13.07 -2.17
C VAL A 98 -7.91 -12.78 -2.48
N MET A 99 -7.69 -11.75 -3.30
CA MET A 99 -6.37 -11.20 -3.56
C MET A 99 -6.19 -9.93 -2.73
N PHE A 100 -5.18 -9.90 -1.87
CA PHE A 100 -4.78 -8.68 -1.17
C PHE A 100 -3.74 -7.94 -2.00
N ASP A 101 -4.12 -6.78 -2.51
CA ASP A 101 -3.17 -5.89 -3.17
C ASP A 101 -2.48 -4.98 -2.12
N VAL A 102 -1.29 -5.40 -1.70
CA VAL A 102 -0.49 -4.74 -0.65
C VAL A 102 0.93 -4.46 -1.17
N PRO A 103 1.27 -3.20 -1.53
CA PRO A 103 2.63 -2.87 -2.02
C PRO A 103 3.74 -3.20 -1.03
N LEU A 104 3.45 -3.03 0.27
CA LEU A 104 4.37 -3.22 1.40
C LEU A 104 4.18 -4.57 2.10
N LEU A 105 3.64 -5.59 1.41
CA LEU A 105 3.21 -6.86 2.01
C LEU A 105 4.23 -7.45 2.99
N PHE A 106 5.49 -7.60 2.55
CA PHE A 106 6.58 -8.19 3.34
C PHE A 106 7.13 -7.21 4.39
N GLU A 107 7.13 -5.92 4.08
CA GLU A 107 7.57 -4.86 4.98
C GLU A 107 6.65 -4.74 6.20
N CYS A 108 5.34 -4.94 6.02
CA CYS A 108 4.34 -4.86 7.09
C CYS A 108 4.01 -6.21 7.73
N GLY A 109 4.67 -7.30 7.33
CA GLY A 109 4.45 -8.63 7.93
C GLY A 109 3.12 -9.29 7.54
N TRP A 110 2.46 -8.80 6.49
CA TRP A 110 1.15 -9.29 6.06
C TRP A 110 1.22 -10.60 5.29
N GLU A 111 2.41 -11.05 4.89
CA GLU A 111 2.62 -12.40 4.35
C GLU A 111 2.13 -13.49 5.31
N LYS A 112 2.08 -13.20 6.62
CA LYS A 112 1.58 -14.12 7.65
C LYS A 112 0.06 -14.17 7.76
N LEU A 113 -0.64 -13.26 7.09
CA LEU A 113 -2.10 -13.11 7.14
C LEU A 113 -2.80 -13.72 5.91
N VAL A 114 -2.03 -14.27 4.97
CA VAL A 114 -2.52 -14.84 3.72
C VAL A 114 -2.06 -16.28 3.57
N ASP A 115 -2.79 -17.06 2.78
CA ASP A 115 -2.44 -18.47 2.53
C ASP A 115 -1.21 -18.61 1.61
N GLU A 116 -1.09 -17.71 0.63
CA GLU A 116 -0.09 -17.76 -0.43
C GLU A 116 0.28 -16.33 -0.86
N THR A 117 1.51 -16.14 -1.33
CA THR A 117 2.04 -14.84 -1.77
C THR A 117 2.49 -14.87 -3.23
N ILE A 118 2.23 -13.76 -3.94
CA ILE A 118 2.61 -13.60 -5.35
C ILE A 118 3.44 -12.34 -5.52
N ALA A 119 4.70 -12.50 -5.92
CA ALA A 119 5.55 -11.39 -6.31
C ALA A 119 5.49 -11.17 -7.83
N VAL A 120 5.14 -9.95 -8.23
CA VAL A 120 5.19 -9.53 -9.64
C VAL A 120 6.47 -8.74 -9.87
N TRP A 121 7.25 -9.14 -10.86
CA TRP A 121 8.54 -8.54 -11.18
C TRP A 121 8.62 -8.09 -12.64
N THR A 122 9.40 -7.04 -12.86
CA THR A 122 9.74 -6.49 -14.17
C THR A 122 11.17 -5.91 -14.07
N PRO A 123 11.94 -5.85 -15.17
CA PRO A 123 13.23 -5.17 -15.18
C PRO A 123 13.13 -3.73 -14.63
N PRO A 124 14.12 -3.25 -13.84
CA PRO A 124 14.08 -1.92 -13.22
C PRO A 124 13.86 -0.77 -14.22
N GLU A 125 14.41 -0.92 -15.43
CA GLU A 125 14.30 0.06 -16.52
C GLU A 125 12.85 0.17 -16.97
N ILE A 126 12.20 -0.97 -17.18
CA ILE A 126 10.77 -1.06 -17.54
C ILE A 126 9.88 -0.58 -16.38
N GLN A 127 10.27 -0.85 -15.12
CA GLN A 127 9.55 -0.34 -13.96
C GLN A 127 9.56 1.19 -13.95
N MET A 128 10.71 1.81 -14.18
CA MET A 128 10.87 3.26 -14.22
C MET A 128 10.07 3.86 -15.36
N GLU A 129 10.21 3.33 -16.58
CA GLU A 129 9.43 3.77 -17.76
C GLU A 129 7.92 3.77 -17.48
N ARG A 130 7.41 2.68 -16.89
CA ARG A 130 5.99 2.55 -16.53
C ARG A 130 5.54 3.56 -15.47
N LEU A 131 6.40 3.93 -14.52
CA LEU A 131 6.08 4.94 -13.50
C LEU A 131 6.06 6.35 -14.09
N LEU A 132 7.05 6.68 -14.92
CA LEU A 132 7.11 7.98 -15.61
C LEU A 132 5.92 8.17 -16.55
N ALA A 133 5.53 7.13 -17.28
CA ALA A 133 4.34 7.15 -18.15
C ALA A 133 3.02 7.38 -17.38
N ARG A 134 3.01 7.08 -16.07
CA ARG A 134 1.87 7.37 -15.16
C ARG A 134 1.90 8.79 -14.59
N GLY A 135 2.82 9.63 -15.03
CA GLY A 135 2.94 11.03 -14.62
C GLY A 135 3.73 11.25 -13.32
N TRP A 136 4.47 10.25 -12.85
CA TRP A 136 5.34 10.41 -11.68
C TRP A 136 6.61 11.16 -12.08
N SER A 137 7.10 12.04 -11.20
CA SER A 137 8.46 12.56 -11.35
C SER A 137 9.47 11.43 -11.12
N ARG A 138 10.63 11.54 -11.76
CA ARG A 138 11.73 10.58 -11.58
C ARG A 138 12.12 10.46 -10.11
N GLU A 139 12.28 11.58 -9.43
CA GLU A 139 12.63 11.64 -8.01
C GLU A 139 11.61 10.89 -7.13
N HIS A 140 10.31 11.10 -7.36
CA HIS A 140 9.26 10.43 -6.61
C HIS A 140 9.22 8.92 -6.91
N ALA A 141 9.40 8.53 -8.17
CA ALA A 141 9.46 7.13 -8.57
C ALA A 141 10.66 6.42 -7.93
N GLU A 142 11.84 7.04 -7.97
CA GLU A 142 13.08 6.51 -7.36
C GLU A 142 12.93 6.38 -5.85
N PHE A 143 12.43 7.42 -5.18
CA PHE A 143 12.17 7.38 -3.74
C PHE A 143 11.27 6.20 -3.35
N ARG A 144 10.15 6.00 -4.08
CA ARG A 144 9.21 4.93 -3.77
C ARG A 144 9.75 3.54 -4.08
N ILE A 145 10.61 3.40 -5.08
CA ILE A 145 11.29 2.13 -5.36
C ILE A 145 12.30 1.81 -4.24
N GLN A 146 13.09 2.80 -3.84
CA GLN A 146 14.15 2.64 -2.84
C GLN A 146 13.60 2.50 -1.42
N SER A 147 12.41 3.02 -1.14
CA SER A 147 11.76 2.91 0.17
C SER A 147 11.21 1.50 0.47
N GLN A 148 11.26 0.58 -0.49
CA GLN A 148 10.66 -0.75 -0.40
C GLN A 148 11.71 -1.84 -0.47
N ILE A 149 11.37 -3.04 0.02
CA ILE A 149 12.18 -4.23 -0.22
C ILE A 149 12.33 -4.39 -1.75
N PRO A 150 13.56 -4.61 -2.26
CA PRO A 150 13.80 -4.74 -3.70
C PRO A 150 12.90 -5.79 -4.34
N ALA A 151 12.36 -5.50 -5.53
CA ALA A 151 11.43 -6.41 -6.22
C ALA A 151 12.03 -7.81 -6.45
N ALA A 152 13.34 -7.89 -6.73
CA ALA A 152 14.04 -9.16 -6.85
C ALA A 152 14.05 -9.95 -5.53
N LYS A 153 14.19 -9.25 -4.39
CA LYS A 153 14.10 -9.88 -3.08
C LYS A 153 12.68 -10.36 -2.77
N LYS A 154 11.65 -9.60 -3.19
CA LYS A 154 10.25 -10.04 -3.08
C LYS A 154 9.98 -11.34 -3.84
N LEU A 155 10.64 -11.58 -4.98
CA LEU A 155 10.55 -12.87 -5.70
C LEU A 155 11.13 -14.04 -4.89
N GLU A 156 12.19 -13.83 -4.12
CA GLU A 156 12.80 -14.88 -3.29
C GLU A 156 11.94 -15.22 -2.05
N LEU A 157 11.14 -14.27 -1.58
CA LEU A 157 10.30 -14.42 -0.40
C LEU A 157 8.90 -14.97 -0.71
N ALA A 158 8.44 -14.82 -1.95
CA ALA A 158 7.09 -15.19 -2.34
C ALA A 158 6.97 -16.67 -2.73
N ASP A 159 5.79 -17.24 -2.52
CA ASP A 159 5.46 -18.61 -2.94
C ASP A 159 5.43 -18.73 -4.47
N TYR A 160 4.97 -17.67 -5.16
CA TYR A 160 4.94 -17.61 -6.62
C TYR A 160 5.54 -16.30 -7.17
N GLY A 161 6.23 -16.43 -8.31
CA GLY A 161 6.77 -15.30 -9.07
C GLY A 161 6.10 -15.15 -10.44
N ILE A 162 5.71 -13.92 -10.80
CA ILE A 162 5.21 -13.58 -12.15
C ILE A 162 6.13 -12.53 -12.77
N ILE A 163 6.66 -12.83 -13.97
CA ILE A 163 7.49 -11.90 -14.76
C ILE A 163 6.58 -11.18 -15.77
N ASN A 164 6.61 -9.85 -15.78
CA ASN A 164 5.73 -9.00 -16.59
C ASN A 164 6.38 -7.73 -17.15
#